data_AF-A0A5C9EPU3-F1
#
_entry.id   AF-A0A5C9EPU3-F1
#
_cell.length_a   1.000
_cell.length_b   1.000
_cell.length_c   1.000
_cell.angle_alpha   90.00
_cell.angle_beta   90.00
_cell.angle_gamma   90.00
#
_symmetry.space_group_name_H-M   'P 1'
#
loop_
_entity.id
_entity.type
_entity.pdbx_description
1 polymer ?
#
loop_
_entity_poly.entity_id
_entity_poly.type
_entity_poly.pdbx_seq_one_letter_code
_entity_poly.pdbx_strand_id
1 'polypeptide(L)'
;MIHQNLSDNWKKILEYNEKIIQKKISTQELAKVRIPLTPIRIRPDLLSYLFSVFYPHFINDQQNIADIIISETEEELVSIKLYKTPEPGVHTSFKEIDTDIIKLKKYPISERAEFFNELQTEIFDEYEIRVSHMRVVNKKALGILNNHLEDIEKVSFENSFTNLLDIVEELIRDELFFIFPKPNIMNFIEEILRVPDNLPFLSKFFSFIKNLLPKLNVGLVLKAPEQSFVVKLENMKEKPSENHLDIQILKLEEFDINPENMNNQEILESLYSQLDIDSIFLTQQKLLIKLLGNIFELQYPIDFGKLKLFMQKILFGFRSYERLWNQYPKSLSYNPLIRWFLEIFGILYHLKKLSHWEIPEFLFSSFNLNNGLKNRIIIIFTDLHNHSERSLKDIDNPIELGFTEAVLLESENRKLTNIISITEKVKEFSNLDLKRIRSKLMEQFGYIDLLISIDIHLLRKVIENYIIKFNSFNILSKIRTLGKFKKDYYFDVYPTKPEIKYIKNTGTFSLAKRFLSIFIDRHLF
;
A
#
# COMPACT_ATOMS: atom_id res chain seq x y z
N MET A 1 11.90 7.44 28.00
CA MET A 1 10.83 6.66 28.68
C MET A 1 9.64 6.64 27.74
N ILE A 2 8.98 5.50 27.51
CA ILE A 2 7.83 5.42 26.58
C ILE A 2 6.61 6.13 27.22
N HIS A 3 5.83 6.86 26.42
CA HIS A 3 4.65 7.60 26.84
C HIS A 3 3.67 6.67 27.57
N GLN A 4 3.12 7.13 28.69
CA GLN A 4 2.34 6.30 29.61
C GLN A 4 1.12 5.66 28.92
N ASN A 5 0.40 6.40 28.07
CA ASN A 5 -0.71 5.84 27.30
C ASN A 5 -0.33 4.65 26.40
N LEU A 6 0.88 4.64 25.80
CA LEU A 6 1.32 3.49 25.01
C LEU A 6 1.74 2.35 25.92
N SER A 7 2.45 2.63 27.01
CA SER A 7 2.81 1.61 27.99
C SER A 7 1.56 0.93 28.56
N ASP A 8 0.53 1.68 28.89
CA ASP A 8 -0.71 1.15 29.46
C ASP A 8 -1.53 0.38 28.42
N ASN A 9 -1.61 0.87 27.18
CA ASN A 9 -2.22 0.12 26.08
C ASN A 9 -1.46 -1.18 25.78
N TRP A 10 -0.14 -1.15 25.80
CA TRP A 10 0.70 -2.32 25.57
C TRP A 10 0.57 -3.35 26.69
N LYS A 11 0.61 -2.93 27.96
CA LYS A 11 0.34 -3.81 29.11
C LYS A 11 -1.02 -4.49 29.00
N LYS A 12 -2.07 -3.73 28.64
CA LYS A 12 -3.40 -4.31 28.37
C LYS A 12 -3.35 -5.37 27.27
N ILE A 13 -2.66 -5.10 26.16
CA ILE A 13 -2.49 -6.08 25.07
C ILE A 13 -1.81 -7.36 25.59
N LEU A 14 -0.72 -7.25 26.34
CA LEU A 14 0.00 -8.39 26.91
C LEU A 14 -0.89 -9.22 27.86
N GLU A 15 -1.61 -8.56 28.77
CA GLU A 15 -2.56 -9.19 29.68
C GLU A 15 -3.68 -9.93 28.92
N TYR A 16 -4.22 -9.31 27.86
CA TYR A 16 -5.22 -9.96 27.02
C TYR A 16 -4.65 -11.17 26.29
N ASN A 17 -3.47 -11.04 25.67
CA ASN A 17 -2.81 -12.16 25.00
C ASN A 17 -2.58 -13.33 25.95
N GLU A 18 -2.12 -13.06 27.18
CA GLU A 18 -1.97 -14.09 28.21
C GLU A 18 -3.30 -14.78 28.53
N LYS A 19 -4.38 -14.02 28.73
CA LYS A 19 -5.71 -14.58 28.97
C LYS A 19 -6.22 -15.42 27.79
N ILE A 20 -5.96 -15.00 26.54
CA ILE A 20 -6.36 -15.72 25.32
C ILE A 20 -5.68 -17.09 25.28
N ILE A 21 -4.36 -17.10 25.48
CA ILE A 21 -3.57 -18.33 25.46
C ILE A 21 -3.97 -19.28 26.59
N GLN A 22 -4.29 -18.74 27.78
CA GLN A 22 -4.81 -19.53 28.90
C GLN A 22 -6.28 -19.95 28.72
N LYS A 23 -6.94 -19.58 27.61
CA LYS A 23 -8.37 -19.79 27.35
C LYS A 23 -9.28 -19.26 28.47
N LYS A 24 -8.85 -18.18 29.13
CA LYS A 24 -9.55 -17.54 30.26
C LYS A 24 -10.44 -16.37 29.84
N ILE A 25 -10.40 -15.95 28.57
CA ILE A 25 -11.30 -14.90 28.09
C ILE A 25 -12.73 -15.44 28.01
N SER A 26 -13.63 -14.81 28.74
CA SER A 26 -15.07 -14.95 28.48
C SER A 26 -15.41 -14.15 27.23
N THR A 27 -16.26 -14.70 26.37
CA THR A 27 -16.76 -14.08 25.12
C THR A 27 -17.46 -12.72 25.30
N GLN A 28 -17.65 -12.26 26.53
CA GLN A 28 -18.38 -11.04 26.90
C GLN A 28 -17.51 -9.80 27.16
N GLU A 29 -16.17 -9.88 27.16
CA GLU A 29 -15.34 -8.67 27.29
C GLU A 29 -15.41 -7.82 25.99
N LEU A 30 -16.30 -6.82 25.98
CA LEU A 30 -16.46 -5.80 24.91
C LEU A 30 -15.29 -4.78 24.85
N ALA A 31 -14.22 -5.01 25.60
CA ALA A 31 -13.10 -4.09 25.65
C ALA A 31 -12.44 -3.98 24.27
N LYS A 32 -12.11 -2.75 23.86
CA LYS A 32 -11.29 -2.48 22.68
C LYS A 32 -9.91 -2.00 23.10
N VAL A 33 -8.88 -2.48 22.43
CA VAL A 33 -7.50 -2.01 22.55
C VAL A 33 -7.10 -1.29 21.27
N ARG A 34 -6.18 -0.35 21.39
CA ARG A 34 -5.68 0.41 20.25
C ARG A 34 -4.56 -0.40 19.58
N ILE A 35 -4.61 -0.54 18.25
CA ILE A 35 -3.46 -1.07 17.50
C ILE A 35 -2.29 -0.11 17.73
N PRO A 36 -1.10 -0.60 18.15
CA PRO A 36 0.03 0.26 18.48
C PRO A 36 0.32 1.31 17.40
N LEU A 37 0.58 2.55 17.81
CA LEU A 37 0.91 3.69 16.94
C LEU A 37 -0.17 4.06 15.90
N THR A 38 -1.41 3.57 16.03
CA THR A 38 -2.54 4.01 15.19
C THR A 38 -3.73 4.43 16.06
N PRO A 39 -4.71 5.20 15.54
CA PRO A 39 -5.92 5.51 16.29
C PRO A 39 -6.97 4.38 16.23
N ILE A 40 -6.71 3.31 15.47
CA ILE A 40 -7.65 2.22 15.25
C ILE A 40 -7.81 1.40 16.54
N ARG A 41 -9.06 1.23 16.99
CA ARG A 41 -9.41 0.42 18.16
C ARG A 41 -10.15 -0.85 17.73
N ILE A 42 -9.63 -2.00 18.13
CA ILE A 42 -10.17 -3.32 17.78
C ILE A 42 -10.28 -4.20 19.01
N ARG A 43 -10.98 -5.34 18.87
CA ARG A 43 -11.04 -6.32 19.95
C ARG A 43 -9.66 -6.96 20.19
N PRO A 44 -9.22 -7.15 21.45
CA PRO A 44 -7.90 -7.68 21.78
C PRO A 44 -7.60 -9.05 21.16
N ASP A 45 -8.60 -9.92 21.11
CA ASP A 45 -8.47 -11.25 20.53
C ASP A 45 -8.31 -11.21 19.01
N LEU A 46 -8.94 -10.25 18.33
CA LEU A 46 -8.65 -10.00 16.92
C LEU A 46 -7.25 -9.42 16.72
N LEU A 47 -6.79 -8.53 17.59
CA LEU A 47 -5.42 -8.00 17.53
C LEU A 47 -4.37 -9.10 17.73
N SER A 48 -4.56 -9.96 18.72
CA SER A 48 -3.69 -11.12 18.98
C SER A 48 -3.61 -12.02 17.75
N TYR A 49 -4.73 -12.29 17.08
CA TYR A 49 -4.75 -13.05 15.83
C TYR A 49 -4.03 -12.33 14.69
N LEU A 50 -4.23 -11.02 14.53
CA LEU A 50 -3.51 -10.25 13.52
C LEU A 50 -2.00 -10.29 13.78
N PHE A 51 -1.55 -10.21 15.02
CA PHE A 51 -0.14 -10.38 15.35
C PHE A 51 0.39 -11.77 15.00
N SER A 52 -0.32 -12.84 15.37
CA SER A 52 0.12 -14.20 15.03
C SER A 52 0.19 -14.48 13.53
N VAL A 53 -0.64 -13.80 12.75
CA VAL A 53 -0.66 -13.95 11.30
C VAL A 53 0.36 -13.06 10.59
N PHE A 54 0.45 -11.77 10.95
CA PHE A 54 1.26 -10.81 10.19
C PHE A 54 2.72 -10.75 10.68
N TYR A 55 2.98 -10.77 11.99
CA TYR A 55 4.32 -10.51 12.52
C TYR A 55 5.33 -11.62 12.13
N PRO A 56 5.01 -12.92 12.21
CA PRO A 56 5.93 -13.97 11.80
C PRO A 56 6.30 -13.89 10.31
N HIS A 57 5.37 -13.44 9.45
CA HIS A 57 5.59 -13.35 8.01
C HIS A 57 6.39 -12.10 7.60
N PHE A 58 6.21 -10.98 8.30
CA PHE A 58 6.75 -9.69 7.86
C PHE A 58 7.85 -9.14 8.74
N ILE A 59 7.87 -9.46 10.03
CA ILE A 59 8.84 -8.95 11.02
C ILE A 59 9.78 -10.07 11.50
N ASN A 60 9.43 -11.34 11.25
CA ASN A 60 10.16 -12.54 11.65
C ASN A 60 10.10 -12.84 13.17
N ASP A 61 8.97 -12.53 13.79
CA ASP A 61 8.70 -12.80 15.21
C ASP A 61 8.33 -14.26 15.45
N GLN A 62 9.32 -15.15 15.36
CA GLN A 62 9.12 -16.60 15.48
C GLN A 62 9.17 -17.11 16.92
N GLN A 63 9.93 -16.44 17.79
CA GLN A 63 10.12 -16.81 19.20
C GLN A 63 10.28 -15.55 20.06
N ASN A 64 10.83 -15.70 21.27
CA ASN A 64 11.10 -14.58 22.18
C ASN A 64 11.96 -13.51 21.51
N ILE A 65 11.82 -12.29 22.02
CA ILE A 65 12.40 -11.08 21.42
C ILE A 65 13.11 -10.30 22.51
N ALA A 66 14.28 -9.75 22.19
CA ALA A 66 14.94 -8.76 23.02
C ALA A 66 14.73 -7.35 22.44
N ASP A 67 14.04 -6.48 23.18
CA ASP A 67 14.02 -5.05 22.91
C ASP A 67 15.14 -4.38 23.69
N ILE A 68 16.01 -3.68 22.99
CA ILE A 68 17.17 -3.01 23.56
C ILE A 68 16.99 -1.52 23.37
N ILE A 69 17.08 -0.77 24.46
CA ILE A 69 17.10 0.69 24.43
C ILE A 69 18.53 1.13 24.65
N ILE A 70 19.08 1.91 23.73
CA ILE A 70 20.43 2.49 23.83
C ILE A 70 20.36 3.99 24.11
N SER A 71 21.43 4.55 24.68
CA SER A 71 21.56 5.99 24.92
C SER A 71 21.57 6.77 23.59
N GLU A 72 21.35 8.08 23.67
CA GLU A 72 21.41 8.95 22.49
C GLU A 72 22.81 8.99 21.86
N THR A 73 23.86 8.77 22.66
CA THR A 73 25.26 8.70 22.21
C THR A 73 25.65 7.31 21.70
N GLU A 74 24.77 6.31 21.83
CA GLU A 74 25.00 4.90 21.45
C GLU A 74 26.15 4.21 22.21
N GLU A 75 26.53 4.78 23.34
CA GLU A 75 27.63 4.32 24.18
C GLU A 75 27.13 3.43 25.34
N GLU A 76 25.85 3.50 25.70
CA GLU A 76 25.30 2.84 26.88
C GLU A 76 24.01 2.07 26.57
N LEU A 77 23.86 0.89 27.18
CA LEU A 77 22.59 0.16 27.24
C LEU A 77 21.75 0.78 28.35
N VAL A 78 20.57 1.28 28.00
CA VAL A 78 19.65 1.90 28.95
C VAL A 78 18.70 0.87 29.56
N SER A 79 18.22 -0.08 28.75
CA SER A 79 17.38 -1.18 29.25
C SER A 79 17.32 -2.30 28.23
N ILE A 80 17.20 -3.55 28.70
CA ILE A 80 16.87 -4.69 27.85
C ILE A 80 15.57 -5.31 28.36
N LYS A 81 14.61 -5.51 27.46
CA LYS A 81 13.33 -6.15 27.74
C LYS A 81 13.19 -7.43 26.93
N LEU A 82 13.08 -8.54 27.65
CA LEU A 82 12.89 -9.86 27.08
C LEU A 82 11.39 -10.20 27.03
N TYR A 83 10.83 -10.28 25.82
CA TYR A 83 9.43 -10.59 25.59
C TYR A 83 9.20 -12.08 25.44
N LYS A 84 8.30 -12.62 26.28
CA LYS A 84 7.88 -14.02 26.19
C LYS A 84 6.86 -14.18 25.06
N THR A 85 7.18 -15.06 24.12
CA THR A 85 6.41 -15.28 22.89
C THR A 85 6.04 -16.75 22.77
N PRO A 86 4.96 -17.19 23.47
CA PRO A 86 4.54 -18.59 23.47
C PRO A 86 3.97 -19.05 22.11
N GLU A 87 3.43 -18.13 21.32
CA GLU A 87 3.02 -18.35 19.93
C GLU A 87 3.72 -17.30 19.05
N PRO A 88 4.14 -17.64 17.81
CA PRO A 88 4.78 -16.68 16.91
C PRO A 88 3.99 -15.37 16.80
N GLY A 89 4.67 -14.24 16.94
CA GLY A 89 4.07 -12.89 16.89
C GLY A 89 3.27 -12.46 18.14
N VAL A 90 2.92 -13.36 19.06
CA VAL A 90 2.05 -13.04 20.21
C VAL A 90 2.87 -12.98 21.50
N HIS A 91 3.02 -11.78 22.05
CA HIS A 91 3.71 -11.57 23.33
C HIS A 91 2.73 -11.58 24.50
N THR A 92 3.09 -12.23 25.61
CA THR A 92 2.23 -12.31 26.81
C THR A 92 2.79 -11.54 28.00
N SER A 93 4.09 -11.34 28.05
CA SER A 93 4.77 -10.65 29.15
C SER A 93 6.14 -10.19 28.69
N PHE A 94 6.74 -9.27 29.44
CA PHE A 94 8.16 -8.96 29.31
C PHE A 94 8.82 -8.96 30.69
N LYS A 95 10.11 -9.29 30.70
CA LYS A 95 11.00 -9.15 31.86
C LYS A 95 12.10 -8.14 31.50
N GLU A 96 12.35 -7.19 32.38
CA GLU A 96 13.54 -6.34 32.30
C GLU A 96 14.73 -7.13 32.86
N ILE A 97 15.81 -7.21 32.08
CA ILE A 97 17.03 -7.92 32.45
C ILE A 97 18.16 -6.92 32.67
N ASP A 98 19.18 -7.34 33.41
CA ASP A 98 20.31 -6.46 33.74
C ASP A 98 21.03 -6.00 32.46
N THR A 99 21.36 -4.72 32.40
CA THR A 99 22.13 -4.15 31.29
C THR A 99 23.60 -4.53 31.36
N ASP A 100 24.09 -4.94 32.54
CA ASP A 100 25.49 -5.32 32.76
C ASP A 100 25.85 -6.67 32.13
N ILE A 101 24.86 -7.42 31.64
CA ILE A 101 25.02 -8.71 30.94
C ILE A 101 25.92 -8.54 29.70
N ILE A 102 25.90 -7.37 29.05
CA ILE A 102 26.77 -7.07 27.90
C ILE A 102 27.38 -5.68 28.07
N LYS A 103 28.71 -5.59 28.01
CA LYS A 103 29.41 -4.30 28.03
C LYS A 103 29.54 -3.73 26.62
N LEU A 104 28.82 -2.65 26.33
CA LEU A 104 29.06 -1.88 25.11
C LEU A 104 30.40 -1.13 25.20
N LYS A 105 31.25 -1.27 24.19
CA LYS A 105 32.41 -0.37 23.99
C LYS A 105 32.02 0.87 23.16
N LYS A 106 31.13 0.67 22.19
CA LYS A 106 30.36 1.63 21.37
C LYS A 106 29.51 0.75 20.45
N TYR A 107 28.20 0.95 20.32
CA TYR A 107 27.38 0.06 19.50
C TYR A 107 27.82 0.11 18.02
N PRO A 108 28.44 -0.93 17.42
CA PRO A 108 28.83 -0.88 16.03
C PRO A 108 27.68 -1.39 15.18
N ILE A 109 27.07 -0.51 14.39
CA ILE A 109 26.10 -0.86 13.35
C ILE A 109 26.68 -1.92 12.38
N SER A 110 28.00 -2.03 12.25
CA SER A 110 28.71 -3.01 11.43
C SER A 110 28.82 -4.42 12.02
N GLU A 111 28.65 -4.61 13.33
CA GLU A 111 28.88 -5.91 14.02
C GLU A 111 27.58 -6.49 14.63
N ARG A 112 26.41 -6.08 14.12
CA ARG A 112 25.07 -6.50 14.62
C ARG A 112 24.91 -8.02 14.80
N ALA A 113 25.54 -8.82 13.93
CA ALA A 113 25.48 -10.28 14.00
C ALA A 113 26.27 -10.84 15.18
N GLU A 114 27.47 -10.32 15.44
CA GLU A 114 28.31 -10.75 16.55
C GLU A 114 27.66 -10.34 17.88
N PHE A 115 27.19 -9.09 17.96
CA PHE A 115 26.45 -8.60 19.11
C PHE A 115 25.17 -9.42 19.39
N PHE A 116 24.41 -9.77 18.34
CA PHE A 116 23.22 -10.62 18.52
C PHE A 116 23.58 -12.02 19.04
N ASN A 117 24.65 -12.63 18.53
CA ASN A 117 25.09 -13.94 18.99
C ASN A 117 25.56 -13.90 20.45
N GLU A 118 26.31 -12.87 20.85
CA GLU A 118 26.74 -12.66 22.24
C GLU A 118 25.52 -12.49 23.16
N LEU A 119 24.60 -11.58 22.80
CA LEU A 119 23.35 -11.38 23.53
C LEU A 119 22.54 -12.65 23.67
N GLN A 120 22.43 -13.43 22.60
CA GLN A 120 21.68 -14.68 22.62
C GLN A 120 22.33 -15.72 23.54
N THR A 121 23.66 -15.83 23.55
CA THR A 121 24.39 -16.73 24.46
C THR A 121 24.17 -16.32 25.90
N GLU A 122 24.38 -15.05 26.24
CA GLU A 122 24.25 -14.57 27.62
C GLU A 122 22.82 -14.70 28.15
N ILE A 123 21.80 -14.34 27.36
CA ILE A 123 20.40 -14.53 27.74
C ILE A 123 20.08 -16.02 27.94
N PHE A 124 20.66 -16.90 27.13
CA PHE A 124 20.42 -18.33 27.26
C PHE A 124 21.12 -18.91 28.50
N ASP A 125 22.34 -18.50 28.80
CA ASP A 125 23.10 -18.99 29.94
C ASP A 125 22.48 -18.55 31.28
N GLU A 126 21.93 -17.32 31.35
CA GLU A 126 21.32 -16.81 32.59
C GLU A 126 19.83 -17.17 32.74
N TYR A 127 19.07 -17.17 31.65
CA TYR A 127 17.60 -17.31 31.70
C TYR A 127 17.06 -18.55 31.00
N GLU A 128 17.90 -19.35 30.34
CA GLU A 128 17.50 -20.52 29.51
C GLU A 128 16.48 -20.16 28.41
N ILE A 129 16.48 -18.90 27.96
CA ILE A 129 15.55 -18.39 26.95
C ILE A 129 16.29 -18.17 25.63
N ARG A 130 15.73 -18.71 24.54
CA ARG A 130 16.19 -18.41 23.18
C ARG A 130 15.44 -17.21 22.63
N VAL A 131 16.20 -16.28 22.05
CA VAL A 131 15.68 -15.13 21.30
C VAL A 131 15.81 -15.38 19.80
N SER A 132 14.77 -15.03 19.04
CA SER A 132 14.77 -15.18 17.57
C SER A 132 15.30 -13.95 16.84
N HIS A 133 15.19 -12.78 17.46
CA HIS A 133 15.67 -11.52 16.94
C HIS A 133 15.78 -10.49 18.07
N MET A 134 16.51 -9.41 17.80
CA MET A 134 16.60 -8.22 18.63
C MET A 134 16.04 -7.01 17.89
N ARG A 135 15.40 -6.11 18.62
CA ARG A 135 14.98 -4.79 18.14
C ARG A 135 15.73 -3.76 18.97
N VAL A 136 16.44 -2.85 18.31
CA VAL A 136 17.22 -1.83 19.00
C VAL A 136 16.61 -0.47 18.69
N VAL A 137 16.39 0.30 19.76
CA VAL A 137 15.74 1.59 19.73
C VAL A 137 16.65 2.61 20.40
N ASN A 138 17.10 3.61 19.67
CA ASN A 138 17.80 4.75 20.24
C ASN A 138 16.83 5.56 21.11
N LYS A 139 17.26 6.06 22.27
CA LYS A 139 16.43 6.86 23.17
C LYS A 139 15.82 8.10 22.48
N LYS A 140 16.49 8.68 21.47
CA LYS A 140 15.95 9.75 20.62
C LYS A 140 14.67 9.29 19.89
N ALA A 141 14.62 8.07 19.37
CA ALA A 141 13.44 7.49 18.73
C ALA A 141 12.22 7.47 19.66
N LEU A 142 12.44 7.15 20.94
CA LEU A 142 11.36 7.12 21.93
C LEU A 142 10.75 8.51 22.14
N GLY A 143 11.58 9.56 22.11
CA GLY A 143 11.10 10.95 22.18
C GLY A 143 10.17 11.28 21.00
N ILE A 144 10.58 10.92 19.78
CA ILE A 144 9.80 11.12 18.56
C ILE A 144 8.46 10.35 18.62
N LEU A 145 8.52 9.07 18.99
CA LEU A 145 7.32 8.21 19.11
C LEU A 145 6.36 8.72 20.19
N ASN A 146 6.87 9.25 21.31
CA ASN A 146 6.03 9.79 22.37
C ASN A 146 5.23 11.02 21.92
N ASN A 147 5.86 11.93 21.18
CA ASN A 147 5.18 13.12 20.66
C ASN A 147 4.01 12.72 19.74
N HIS A 148 4.20 11.70 18.91
CA HIS A 148 3.13 11.14 18.08
C HIS A 148 1.94 10.62 18.90
N LEU A 149 2.23 9.96 20.03
CA LEU A 149 1.23 9.31 20.87
C LEU A 149 0.38 10.29 21.68
N GLU A 150 0.90 11.48 21.98
CA GLU A 150 0.17 12.54 22.69
C GLU A 150 -1.04 13.05 21.90
N ASP A 151 -0.95 13.04 20.57
CA ASP A 151 -1.97 13.61 19.68
C ASP A 151 -2.78 12.57 18.92
N ILE A 152 -2.41 11.28 19.02
CA ILE A 152 -3.00 10.20 18.19
C ILE A 152 -4.53 10.10 18.31
N GLU A 153 -5.11 10.43 19.47
CA GLU A 153 -6.55 10.37 19.70
C GLU A 153 -7.28 11.67 19.32
N LYS A 154 -6.55 12.76 19.08
CA LYS A 154 -7.10 14.08 18.76
C LYS A 154 -7.13 14.36 17.25
N VAL A 155 -6.42 13.57 16.46
CA VAL A 155 -6.27 13.76 15.01
C VAL A 155 -7.03 12.70 14.22
N SER A 156 -7.36 13.01 12.95
CA SER A 156 -7.95 12.02 12.04
C SER A 156 -7.00 10.84 11.79
N PHE A 157 -7.56 9.69 11.40
CA PHE A 157 -6.77 8.51 11.01
C PHE A 157 -5.68 8.86 9.99
N GLU A 158 -6.02 9.69 9.01
CA GLU A 158 -5.13 10.07 7.92
C GLU A 158 -3.95 10.91 8.39
N ASN A 159 -4.21 11.89 9.27
CA ASN A 159 -3.15 12.75 9.80
C ASN A 159 -2.24 11.93 10.73
N SER A 160 -2.83 11.04 11.54
CA SER A 160 -2.04 10.10 12.33
C SER A 160 -1.19 9.20 11.45
N PHE A 161 -1.75 8.57 10.42
CA PHE A 161 -0.99 7.66 9.55
C PHE A 161 0.09 8.38 8.74
N THR A 162 -0.19 9.59 8.26
CA THR A 162 0.80 10.44 7.56
C THR A 162 1.98 10.76 8.47
N ASN A 163 1.71 11.21 9.71
CA ASN A 163 2.75 11.48 10.70
C ASN A 163 3.52 10.21 11.10
N LEU A 164 2.84 9.05 11.20
CA LEU A 164 3.51 7.78 11.46
C LEU A 164 4.50 7.41 10.34
N LEU A 165 4.15 7.66 9.07
CA LEU A 165 5.04 7.42 7.94
C LEU A 165 6.26 8.35 7.95
N ASP A 166 6.08 9.63 8.32
CA ASP A 166 7.18 10.58 8.51
C ASP A 166 8.14 10.10 9.61
N ILE A 167 7.59 9.63 10.73
CA ILE A 167 8.38 9.09 11.84
C ILE A 167 9.12 7.83 11.42
N VAL A 168 8.46 6.88 10.76
CA VAL A 168 9.13 5.66 10.26
C VAL A 168 10.28 6.01 9.35
N GLU A 169 10.12 7.00 8.47
CA GLU A 169 11.19 7.47 7.60
C GLU A 169 12.34 8.11 8.39
N GLU A 170 12.05 9.00 9.34
CA GLU A 170 13.07 9.61 10.23
C GLU A 170 13.84 8.54 11.01
N LEU A 171 13.13 7.58 11.63
CA LEU A 171 13.75 6.51 12.41
C LEU A 171 14.70 5.63 11.60
N ILE A 172 14.38 5.40 10.32
CA ILE A 172 15.21 4.58 9.43
C ILE A 172 16.39 5.38 8.88
N ARG A 173 16.16 6.63 8.45
CA ARG A 173 17.22 7.49 7.87
C ARG A 173 18.27 7.89 8.90
N ASP A 174 17.84 8.21 10.13
CA ASP A 174 18.71 8.56 11.24
C ASP A 174 19.26 7.31 11.97
N GLU A 175 18.98 6.10 11.46
CA GLU A 175 19.41 4.81 12.02
C GLU A 175 19.00 4.59 13.50
N LEU A 176 17.93 5.26 13.96
CA LEU A 176 17.46 5.24 15.35
C LEU A 176 16.68 3.97 15.72
N PHE A 177 16.30 3.16 14.72
CA PHE A 177 15.60 1.90 14.90
C PHE A 177 16.07 0.86 13.89
N PHE A 178 16.33 -0.36 14.36
CA PHE A 178 16.52 -1.50 13.46
C PHE A 178 16.13 -2.83 14.14
N ILE A 179 15.97 -3.86 13.30
CA ILE A 179 15.64 -5.22 13.68
C ILE A 179 16.72 -6.16 13.13
N PHE A 180 17.18 -7.11 13.94
CA PHE A 180 18.14 -8.14 13.52
C PHE A 180 17.73 -9.54 14.02
N PRO A 181 17.71 -10.59 13.17
CA PRO A 181 17.97 -10.58 11.73
C PRO A 181 16.99 -9.68 10.97
N LYS A 182 17.48 -9.03 9.92
CA LYS A 182 16.72 -7.98 9.24
C LYS A 182 15.57 -8.57 8.41
N PRO A 183 14.31 -8.19 8.68
CA PRO A 183 13.17 -8.72 7.94
C PRO A 183 13.01 -8.09 6.54
N ASN A 184 12.29 -8.77 5.65
CA ASN A 184 12.07 -8.32 4.28
C ASN A 184 11.38 -6.95 4.20
N ILE A 185 10.44 -6.65 5.11
CA ILE A 185 9.78 -5.35 5.16
C ILE A 185 10.79 -4.22 5.45
N MET A 186 11.73 -4.44 6.37
CA MET A 186 12.76 -3.45 6.71
C MET A 186 13.76 -3.29 5.55
N ASN A 187 14.12 -4.39 4.88
CA ASN A 187 14.94 -4.33 3.66
C ASN A 187 14.25 -3.47 2.59
N PHE A 188 12.98 -3.74 2.32
CA PHE A 188 12.19 -3.01 1.33
C PHE A 188 12.07 -1.52 1.65
N ILE A 189 11.74 -1.16 2.91
CA ILE A 189 11.58 0.24 3.30
C ILE A 189 12.93 0.97 3.23
N GLU A 190 14.01 0.42 3.79
CA GLU A 190 15.35 1.03 3.69
C GLU A 190 15.78 1.23 2.24
N GLU A 191 15.54 0.24 1.38
CA GLU A 191 15.89 0.30 -0.04
C GLU A 191 15.10 1.37 -0.80
N ILE A 192 13.82 1.56 -0.47
CA ILE A 192 13.00 2.64 -1.03
C ILE A 192 13.45 4.01 -0.51
N LEU A 193 13.75 4.12 0.78
CA LEU A 193 14.17 5.38 1.40
C LEU A 193 15.57 5.85 0.96
N ARG A 194 16.39 4.96 0.40
CA ARG A 194 17.63 5.35 -0.32
C ARG A 194 17.36 6.25 -1.52
N VAL A 195 16.10 6.40 -1.94
CA VAL A 195 15.65 7.10 -3.15
C VAL A 195 14.46 7.98 -2.75
N PRO A 196 14.62 9.19 -2.16
CA PRO A 196 15.26 10.37 -2.77
C PRO A 196 15.96 11.32 -1.75
N ASP A 197 16.42 12.50 -2.23
CA ASP A 197 16.90 13.66 -1.46
C ASP A 197 15.91 14.12 -0.36
N ASN A 198 16.33 14.05 0.92
CA ASN A 198 15.87 14.77 2.14
C ASN A 198 14.38 15.16 2.32
N LEU A 199 13.42 14.49 1.68
CA LEU A 199 12.00 14.81 1.77
C LEU A 199 11.23 13.60 2.29
N PRO A 200 10.12 13.81 3.02
CA PRO A 200 9.30 12.73 3.58
C PRO A 200 8.58 11.98 2.45
N PHE A 201 9.27 11.00 1.87
CA PHE A 201 8.83 10.26 0.70
C PHE A 201 7.61 9.40 1.03
N LEU A 202 7.61 8.70 2.17
CA LEU A 202 6.53 7.77 2.52
C LEU A 202 5.19 8.49 2.69
N SER A 203 5.17 9.62 3.42
CA SER A 203 3.95 10.39 3.66
C SER A 203 3.46 11.12 2.41
N LYS A 204 4.36 11.62 1.56
CA LYS A 204 4.02 12.17 0.23
C LYS A 204 3.43 11.10 -0.68
N PHE A 205 4.04 9.92 -0.71
CA PHE A 205 3.53 8.79 -1.50
C PHE A 205 2.13 8.38 -1.00
N PHE A 206 1.93 8.27 0.31
CA PHE A 206 0.61 7.99 0.88
C PHE A 206 -0.41 9.08 0.51
N SER A 207 -0.04 10.36 0.63
CA SER A 207 -0.89 11.50 0.25
C SER A 207 -1.26 11.48 -1.23
N PHE A 208 -0.32 11.13 -2.11
CA PHE A 208 -0.56 10.93 -3.53
C PHE A 208 -1.57 9.80 -3.78
N ILE A 209 -1.39 8.62 -3.16
CA ILE A 209 -2.32 7.49 -3.27
C ILE A 209 -3.71 7.88 -2.72
N LYS A 210 -3.78 8.55 -1.57
CA LYS A 210 -5.02 9.06 -0.98
C LYS A 210 -5.75 10.01 -1.94
N ASN A 211 -5.03 10.92 -2.61
CA ASN A 211 -5.62 11.84 -3.58
C ASN A 211 -6.22 11.12 -4.81
N LEU A 212 -5.68 9.96 -5.16
CA LEU A 212 -6.16 9.11 -6.24
C LEU A 212 -7.39 8.27 -5.86
N LEU A 213 -7.61 7.94 -4.58
CA LEU A 213 -8.76 7.15 -4.14
C LEU A 213 -10.08 7.93 -4.37
N PRO A 214 -11.06 7.40 -5.13
CA PRO A 214 -12.36 8.05 -5.28
C PRO A 214 -13.23 7.89 -4.01
N LYS A 215 -14.41 8.52 -4.00
CA LYS A 215 -15.43 8.24 -2.98
C LYS A 215 -15.75 6.75 -3.01
N LEU A 216 -15.68 6.08 -1.87
CA LEU A 216 -15.95 4.65 -1.75
C LEU A 216 -16.44 4.35 -0.33
N ASN A 217 -17.33 3.38 -0.21
CA ASN A 217 -17.76 2.80 1.05
C ASN A 217 -17.89 1.29 0.85
N VAL A 218 -16.86 0.53 1.26
CA VAL A 218 -16.74 -0.90 0.91
C VAL A 218 -16.35 -1.75 2.11
N GLY A 219 -16.84 -2.99 2.13
CA GLY A 219 -16.41 -4.02 3.08
C GLY A 219 -15.47 -5.04 2.43
N LEU A 220 -14.42 -5.46 3.13
CA LEU A 220 -13.54 -6.55 2.73
C LEU A 220 -13.53 -7.63 3.80
N VAL A 221 -14.19 -8.75 3.53
CA VAL A 221 -14.17 -9.97 4.36
C VAL A 221 -12.91 -10.75 4.05
N LEU A 222 -12.07 -10.92 5.06
CA LEU A 222 -10.89 -11.76 5.04
C LEU A 222 -11.23 -13.08 5.71
N LYS A 223 -11.56 -14.08 4.89
CA LYS A 223 -11.89 -15.43 5.36
C LYS A 223 -10.63 -16.21 5.68
N ALA A 224 -10.57 -16.76 6.89
CA ALA A 224 -9.53 -17.66 7.35
C ALA A 224 -10.14 -18.77 8.23
N PRO A 225 -9.53 -19.96 8.28
CA PRO A 225 -10.02 -21.06 9.10
C PRO A 225 -10.06 -20.73 10.60
N GLU A 226 -9.05 -20.02 11.10
CA GLU A 226 -8.91 -19.75 12.53
C GLU A 226 -9.78 -18.57 12.96
N GLN A 227 -9.73 -17.46 12.22
CA GLN A 227 -10.53 -16.27 12.53
C GLN A 227 -10.76 -15.41 11.28
N SER A 228 -12.04 -15.30 10.91
CA SER A 228 -12.46 -14.42 9.82
C SER A 228 -12.90 -13.06 10.36
N PHE A 229 -12.64 -11.99 9.61
CA PHE A 229 -13.01 -10.63 10.00
C PHE A 229 -13.33 -9.77 8.78
N VAL A 230 -13.96 -8.62 9.00
CA VAL A 230 -14.28 -7.64 7.96
C VAL A 230 -13.53 -6.32 8.20
N VAL A 231 -12.96 -5.78 7.13
CA VAL A 231 -12.40 -4.43 7.10
C VAL A 231 -13.39 -3.53 6.36
N LYS A 232 -14.01 -2.58 7.06
CA LYS A 232 -14.80 -1.52 6.44
C LYS A 232 -13.87 -0.36 6.10
N LEU A 233 -13.89 0.04 4.83
CA LEU A 233 -13.10 1.14 4.29
C LEU A 233 -14.07 2.17 3.73
N GLU A 234 -14.03 3.38 4.28
CA GLU A 234 -14.85 4.50 3.81
C GLU A 234 -13.95 5.69 3.46
N ASN A 235 -14.17 6.27 2.28
CA ASN A 235 -13.53 7.51 1.86
C ASN A 235 -14.63 8.51 1.51
N MET A 236 -14.94 9.40 2.45
CA MET A 236 -15.86 10.50 2.21
C MET A 236 -15.10 11.61 1.49
N LYS A 237 -15.60 11.99 0.31
CA LYS A 237 -15.11 13.15 -0.46
C LYS A 237 -16.19 14.20 -0.49
N GLU A 238 -16.08 15.19 0.39
CA GLU A 238 -16.92 16.39 0.33
C GLU A 238 -16.28 17.44 -0.59
N LYS A 239 -14.93 17.56 -0.58
CA LYS A 239 -14.12 18.40 -1.49
C LYS A 239 -12.79 17.71 -1.85
N PRO A 240 -12.08 18.13 -2.92
CA PRO A 240 -10.78 17.54 -3.31
C PRO A 240 -9.69 17.60 -2.23
N SER A 241 -9.75 18.60 -1.34
CA SER A 241 -8.83 18.84 -0.23
C SER A 241 -9.26 18.20 1.10
N GLU A 242 -10.50 17.70 1.19
CA GLU A 242 -11.12 17.15 2.41
C GLU A 242 -11.54 15.71 2.11
N ASN A 243 -10.56 14.84 1.90
CA ASN A 243 -10.78 13.39 1.92
C ASN A 243 -10.77 12.97 3.39
N HIS A 244 -11.77 12.21 3.81
CA HIS A 244 -11.82 11.58 5.12
C HIS A 244 -11.89 10.06 4.92
N LEU A 245 -10.75 9.41 5.15
CA LEU A 245 -10.56 7.97 5.16
C LEU A 245 -10.81 7.43 6.56
N ASP A 246 -11.84 6.60 6.69
CA ASP A 246 -12.12 5.81 7.88
C ASP A 246 -11.85 4.32 7.62
N ILE A 247 -11.29 3.66 8.63
CA ILE A 247 -10.96 2.24 8.60
C ILE A 247 -11.44 1.59 9.90
N GLN A 248 -12.30 0.59 9.76
CA GLN A 248 -12.78 -0.20 10.88
C GLN A 248 -12.48 -1.68 10.62
N ILE A 249 -12.00 -2.38 11.65
CA ILE A 249 -11.74 -3.81 11.60
C ILE A 249 -12.64 -4.47 12.63
N LEU A 250 -13.56 -5.31 12.15
CA LEU A 250 -14.66 -5.87 12.94
C LEU A 250 -14.67 -7.39 12.79
N LYS A 251 -14.99 -8.09 13.87
CA LYS A 251 -15.21 -9.54 13.84
C LYS A 251 -16.50 -9.89 13.11
N LEU A 252 -16.57 -11.09 12.52
CA LEU A 252 -17.83 -11.59 11.97
C LEU A 252 -18.84 -11.93 13.06
N GLU A 253 -18.37 -12.39 14.23
CA GLU A 253 -19.23 -12.73 15.36
C GLU A 253 -19.96 -11.50 15.94
N GLU A 254 -19.48 -10.28 15.67
CA GLU A 254 -20.18 -9.03 16.03
C GLU A 254 -21.49 -8.82 15.25
N PHE A 255 -21.70 -9.59 14.17
CA PHE A 255 -22.86 -9.53 13.29
C PHE A 255 -23.71 -10.82 13.32
N ASP A 256 -23.49 -11.68 14.32
CA ASP A 256 -24.08 -13.02 14.45
C ASP A 256 -23.79 -13.94 13.23
N ILE A 257 -22.63 -13.75 12.60
CA ILE A 257 -22.21 -14.52 11.42
C ILE A 257 -21.21 -15.59 11.82
N ASN A 258 -21.60 -16.86 11.65
CA ASN A 258 -20.70 -17.99 11.76
C ASN A 258 -20.20 -18.43 10.37
N PRO A 259 -18.91 -18.21 10.03
CA PRO A 259 -18.36 -18.53 8.71
C PRO A 259 -18.25 -20.03 8.40
N GLU A 260 -18.39 -20.91 9.40
CA GLU A 260 -18.39 -22.37 9.22
C GLU A 260 -19.75 -22.90 8.75
N ASN A 261 -20.83 -22.27 9.20
CA ASN A 261 -22.20 -22.70 8.92
C ASN A 261 -22.84 -21.97 7.74
N MET A 262 -22.26 -20.84 7.33
CA MET A 262 -22.76 -20.01 6.25
C MET A 262 -21.92 -20.17 4.99
N ASN A 263 -22.58 -20.24 3.84
CA ASN A 263 -21.89 -20.18 2.57
C ASN A 263 -21.36 -18.74 2.31
N ASN A 264 -20.41 -18.59 1.39
CA ASN A 264 -19.79 -17.29 1.13
C ASN A 264 -20.80 -16.21 0.66
N GLN A 265 -21.91 -16.60 0.04
CA GLN A 265 -22.92 -15.65 -0.43
C GLN A 265 -23.80 -15.16 0.74
N GLU A 266 -24.21 -16.05 1.64
CA GLU A 266 -24.95 -15.71 2.87
C GLU A 266 -24.16 -14.76 3.77
N ILE A 267 -22.85 -15.01 3.95
CA ILE A 267 -21.96 -14.11 4.71
C ILE A 267 -21.97 -12.70 4.10
N LEU A 268 -21.85 -12.62 2.78
CA LEU A 268 -21.79 -11.34 2.08
C LEU A 268 -23.13 -10.59 2.14
N GLU A 269 -24.24 -11.28 1.94
CA GLU A 269 -25.59 -10.70 2.00
C GLU A 269 -25.93 -10.18 3.40
N SER A 270 -25.61 -10.95 4.44
CA SER A 270 -25.83 -10.55 5.83
C SER A 270 -25.01 -9.30 6.17
N LEU A 271 -23.69 -9.31 5.92
CA LEU A 271 -22.83 -8.16 6.21
C LEU A 271 -23.20 -6.92 5.39
N TYR A 272 -23.55 -7.09 4.11
CA TYR A 272 -23.97 -5.98 3.25
C TYR A 272 -25.16 -5.23 3.84
N SER A 273 -26.15 -5.97 4.36
CA SER A 273 -27.35 -5.37 4.98
C SER A 273 -27.07 -4.65 6.31
N GLN A 274 -26.05 -5.09 7.07
CA GLN A 274 -25.75 -4.57 8.40
C GLN A 274 -24.73 -3.42 8.39
N LEU A 275 -23.80 -3.39 7.43
CA LEU A 275 -22.67 -2.44 7.43
C LEU A 275 -22.95 -1.10 6.72
N ASP A 276 -24.10 -0.96 6.05
CA ASP A 276 -24.45 0.19 5.19
C ASP A 276 -23.30 0.56 4.24
N ILE A 277 -23.05 -0.30 3.25
CA ILE A 277 -21.91 -0.21 2.31
C ILE A 277 -22.36 -0.33 0.86
N ASP A 278 -21.61 0.26 -0.07
CA ASP A 278 -21.92 0.21 -1.50
C ASP A 278 -21.64 -1.19 -2.10
N SER A 279 -20.64 -1.88 -1.55
CA SER A 279 -20.26 -3.23 -1.96
C SER A 279 -19.42 -3.93 -0.90
N ILE A 280 -19.47 -5.26 -0.90
CA ILE A 280 -18.66 -6.11 -0.05
C ILE A 280 -17.93 -7.17 -0.86
N PHE A 281 -16.67 -7.41 -0.53
CA PHE A 281 -15.80 -8.37 -1.17
C PHE A 281 -15.40 -9.44 -0.15
N LEU A 282 -15.35 -10.70 -0.57
CA LEU A 282 -14.82 -11.80 0.24
C LEU A 282 -13.59 -12.37 -0.45
N THR A 283 -12.48 -12.49 0.26
CA THR A 283 -11.27 -13.17 -0.22
C THR A 283 -10.65 -13.98 0.91
N GLN A 284 -9.78 -14.92 0.57
CA GLN A 284 -8.98 -15.65 1.56
C GLN A 284 -7.86 -14.74 2.10
N GLN A 285 -7.71 -14.70 3.42
CA GLN A 285 -6.67 -13.90 4.09
C GLN A 285 -5.25 -14.28 3.63
N LYS A 286 -5.00 -15.59 3.44
CA LYS A 286 -3.72 -16.12 2.93
C LYS A 286 -3.29 -15.50 1.59
N LEU A 287 -4.24 -15.16 0.72
CA LEU A 287 -3.95 -14.53 -0.56
C LEU A 287 -3.45 -13.09 -0.38
N LEU A 288 -4.04 -12.35 0.56
CA LEU A 288 -3.61 -10.99 0.90
C LEU A 288 -2.19 -10.99 1.49
N ILE A 289 -1.92 -11.89 2.44
CA ILE A 289 -0.58 -12.05 3.05
C ILE A 289 0.46 -12.37 1.97
N LYS A 290 0.15 -13.31 1.07
CA LYS A 290 1.04 -13.64 -0.05
C LYS A 290 1.26 -12.45 -0.98
N LEU A 291 0.22 -11.65 -1.25
CA LEU A 291 0.33 -10.46 -2.10
C LEU A 291 1.26 -9.42 -1.46
N LEU A 292 1.06 -9.12 -0.17
CA LEU A 292 1.92 -8.22 0.61
C LEU A 292 3.37 -8.72 0.67
N GLY A 293 3.58 -10.03 0.86
CA GLY A 293 4.91 -10.63 0.81
C GLY A 293 5.62 -10.39 -0.52
N ASN A 294 4.91 -10.55 -1.66
CA ASN A 294 5.49 -10.27 -2.97
C ASN A 294 5.88 -8.79 -3.14
N ILE A 295 5.21 -7.85 -2.45
CA ILE A 295 5.59 -6.42 -2.48
C ILE A 295 6.93 -6.23 -1.78
N PHE A 296 7.09 -6.80 -0.58
CA PHE A 296 8.32 -6.67 0.20
C PHE A 296 9.51 -7.45 -0.40
N GLU A 297 9.26 -8.37 -1.34
CA GLU A 297 10.30 -9.03 -2.15
C GLU A 297 10.76 -8.20 -3.36
N LEU A 298 10.10 -7.08 -3.68
CA LEU A 298 10.52 -6.15 -4.73
C LEU A 298 11.72 -5.33 -4.24
N GLN A 299 12.90 -5.94 -4.34
CA GLN A 299 14.16 -5.28 -4.03
C GLN A 299 14.44 -4.11 -4.97
N TYR A 300 15.02 -3.05 -4.44
CA TYR A 300 15.55 -1.92 -5.18
C TYR A 300 17.00 -2.17 -5.63
N PRO A 301 17.40 -1.81 -6.86
CA PRO A 301 16.59 -1.22 -7.93
C PRO A 301 15.58 -2.23 -8.50
N ILE A 302 14.35 -1.74 -8.77
CA ILE A 302 13.22 -2.60 -9.09
C ILE A 302 13.37 -3.20 -10.49
N ASP A 303 13.56 -4.50 -10.56
CA ASP A 303 13.62 -5.26 -11.82
C ASP A 303 12.25 -5.29 -12.53
N PHE A 304 12.21 -4.86 -13.80
CA PHE A 304 10.98 -4.84 -14.58
C PHE A 304 10.39 -6.24 -14.82
N GLY A 305 11.20 -7.30 -14.83
CA GLY A 305 10.72 -8.67 -14.88
C GLY A 305 9.99 -9.07 -13.60
N LYS A 306 10.54 -8.72 -12.43
CA LYS A 306 9.86 -8.90 -11.13
C LYS A 306 8.57 -8.07 -11.05
N LEU A 307 8.59 -6.82 -11.49
CA LEU A 307 7.40 -5.95 -11.53
C LEU A 307 6.32 -6.48 -12.48
N LYS A 308 6.72 -7.00 -13.64
CA LYS A 308 5.82 -7.66 -14.60
C LYS A 308 5.16 -8.88 -13.96
N LEU A 309 5.93 -9.75 -13.30
CA LEU A 309 5.40 -10.92 -12.60
C LEU A 309 4.43 -10.52 -11.47
N PHE A 310 4.75 -9.47 -10.73
CA PHE A 310 3.87 -8.93 -9.70
C PHE A 310 2.54 -8.45 -10.29
N MET A 311 2.57 -7.72 -11.41
CA MET A 311 1.36 -7.29 -12.11
C MET A 311 0.55 -8.48 -12.67
N GLN A 312 1.21 -9.54 -13.18
CA GLN A 312 0.55 -10.78 -13.59
C GLN A 312 -0.20 -11.43 -12.42
N LYS A 313 0.41 -11.50 -11.22
CA LYS A 313 -0.22 -12.03 -10.00
C LYS A 313 -1.46 -11.22 -9.60
N ILE A 314 -1.40 -9.89 -9.65
CA ILE A 314 -2.55 -9.01 -9.36
C ILE A 314 -3.70 -9.28 -10.34
N LEU A 315 -3.41 -9.27 -11.65
CA LEU A 315 -4.42 -9.49 -12.69
C LEU A 315 -5.03 -10.89 -12.62
N PHE A 316 -4.23 -11.90 -12.29
CA PHE A 316 -4.74 -13.25 -12.03
C PHE A 316 -5.67 -13.29 -10.82
N GLY A 317 -5.35 -12.54 -9.76
CA GLY A 317 -6.23 -12.33 -8.61
C GLY A 317 -7.57 -11.76 -9.05
N PHE A 318 -7.57 -10.63 -9.76
CA PHE A 318 -8.79 -10.04 -10.33
C PHE A 318 -9.55 -11.04 -11.19
N ARG A 319 -8.90 -11.71 -12.15
CA ARG A 319 -9.54 -12.71 -13.02
C ARG A 319 -10.27 -13.81 -12.26
N SER A 320 -9.77 -14.19 -11.08
CA SER A 320 -10.24 -15.35 -10.32
C SER A 320 -11.52 -15.12 -9.51
N TYR A 321 -12.43 -14.27 -9.97
CA TYR A 321 -13.75 -14.07 -9.35
C TYR A 321 -14.57 -15.37 -9.29
N GLU A 322 -15.32 -15.53 -8.19
CA GLU A 322 -16.03 -16.74 -7.77
C GLU A 322 -15.13 -17.94 -7.45
N ARG A 323 -13.80 -17.80 -7.59
CA ARG A 323 -12.83 -18.84 -7.21
C ARG A 323 -11.96 -18.41 -6.03
N LEU A 324 -11.28 -17.27 -6.16
CA LEU A 324 -10.39 -16.71 -5.13
C LEU A 324 -11.07 -15.60 -4.34
N TRP A 325 -12.05 -14.92 -4.94
CA TRP A 325 -12.81 -13.86 -4.29
C TRP A 325 -14.23 -13.74 -4.83
N ASN A 326 -15.14 -13.28 -3.98
CA ASN A 326 -16.56 -13.07 -4.27
C ASN A 326 -16.95 -11.61 -3.98
N GLN A 327 -18.07 -11.15 -4.54
CA GLN A 327 -18.60 -9.81 -4.28
C GLN A 327 -20.13 -9.85 -4.12
N TYR A 328 -20.66 -8.98 -3.27
CA TYR A 328 -22.07 -8.64 -3.21
C TYR A 328 -22.29 -7.11 -3.20
N PRO A 329 -23.34 -6.57 -3.87
CA PRO A 329 -24.22 -7.27 -4.81
C PRO A 329 -23.45 -7.83 -6.01
N LYS A 330 -23.98 -8.89 -6.63
CA LYS A 330 -23.34 -9.46 -7.83
C LYS A 330 -23.28 -8.39 -8.91
N SER A 331 -22.11 -8.33 -9.52
CA SER A 331 -21.83 -7.48 -10.67
C SER A 331 -22.90 -7.61 -11.76
N LEU A 332 -23.45 -6.48 -12.22
CA LEU A 332 -24.39 -6.45 -13.36
C LEU A 332 -23.76 -7.00 -14.64
N SER A 333 -22.43 -6.99 -14.77
CA SER A 333 -21.77 -7.62 -15.92
C SER A 333 -21.89 -9.15 -15.94
N TYR A 334 -22.45 -9.77 -14.90
CA TYR A 334 -22.77 -11.19 -14.85
C TYR A 334 -24.24 -11.49 -15.12
N ASN A 335 -25.07 -10.47 -15.33
CA ASN A 335 -26.44 -10.66 -15.77
C ASN A 335 -26.47 -11.17 -17.24
N PRO A 336 -27.14 -12.29 -17.54
CA PRO A 336 -27.16 -12.88 -18.88
C PRO A 336 -27.71 -11.95 -19.97
N LEU A 337 -28.77 -11.19 -19.67
CA LEU A 337 -29.38 -10.27 -20.64
C LEU A 337 -28.43 -9.13 -20.97
N ILE A 338 -27.80 -8.57 -19.94
CA ILE A 338 -26.82 -7.49 -20.09
C ILE A 338 -25.63 -7.98 -20.93
N ARG A 339 -25.12 -9.18 -20.65
CA ARG A 339 -24.03 -9.80 -21.43
C ARG A 339 -24.42 -9.98 -22.89
N TRP A 340 -25.60 -10.53 -23.14
CA TRP A 340 -26.11 -10.73 -24.49
C TRP A 340 -26.17 -9.41 -25.28
N PHE A 341 -26.65 -8.33 -24.65
CA PHE A 341 -26.62 -7.00 -25.27
C PHE A 341 -25.20 -6.53 -25.60
N LEU A 342 -24.22 -6.74 -24.72
CA LEU A 342 -22.84 -6.33 -25.00
C LEU A 342 -22.19 -7.13 -26.12
N GLU A 343 -22.47 -8.43 -26.19
CA GLU A 343 -21.97 -9.30 -27.24
C GLU A 343 -22.48 -8.87 -28.61
N ILE A 344 -23.74 -8.42 -28.73
CA ILE A 344 -24.28 -7.82 -29.96
C ILE A 344 -23.44 -6.62 -30.42
N PHE A 345 -23.01 -5.77 -29.48
CA PHE A 345 -22.15 -4.61 -29.80
C PHE A 345 -20.66 -4.96 -29.90
N GLY A 346 -20.30 -6.25 -29.82
CA GLY A 346 -18.91 -6.72 -29.90
C GLY A 346 -18.05 -6.31 -28.70
N ILE A 347 -18.68 -6.00 -27.56
CA ILE A 347 -18.01 -5.70 -26.30
C ILE A 347 -18.00 -6.99 -25.47
N LEU A 348 -16.91 -7.74 -25.56
CA LEU A 348 -16.68 -8.84 -24.61
C LEU A 348 -16.30 -8.20 -23.27
N TYR A 349 -17.09 -8.43 -22.22
CA TYR A 349 -16.77 -7.93 -20.88
C TYR A 349 -16.88 -9.07 -19.87
N HIS A 350 -15.80 -9.81 -19.70
CA HIS A 350 -15.76 -10.97 -18.82
C HIS A 350 -14.48 -10.98 -18.00
N LEU A 351 -14.58 -10.65 -16.71
CA LEU A 351 -13.44 -10.61 -15.81
C LEU A 351 -12.71 -11.95 -15.74
N LYS A 352 -13.42 -13.10 -15.77
CA LYS A 352 -12.73 -14.42 -15.77
C LYS A 352 -11.92 -14.69 -17.04
N LYS A 353 -12.08 -13.86 -18.07
CA LYS A 353 -11.28 -13.89 -19.29
C LYS A 353 -10.22 -12.80 -19.33
N LEU A 354 -10.07 -11.98 -18.29
CA LEU A 354 -9.02 -10.96 -18.20
C LEU A 354 -7.66 -11.61 -18.49
N SER A 355 -6.95 -11.10 -19.48
CA SER A 355 -5.63 -11.62 -19.83
C SER A 355 -4.60 -11.12 -18.82
N HIS A 356 -4.23 -12.00 -17.91
CA HIS A 356 -3.17 -11.69 -16.95
C HIS A 356 -1.78 -11.84 -17.57
N TRP A 357 -1.65 -12.41 -18.78
CA TRP A 357 -0.39 -12.56 -19.52
C TRP A 357 -0.19 -11.44 -20.53
N GLU A 358 -1.20 -11.18 -21.39
CA GLU A 358 -1.07 -10.24 -22.50
C GLU A 358 -1.05 -8.80 -22.02
N ILE A 359 -1.79 -8.44 -20.96
CA ILE A 359 -1.76 -7.07 -20.40
C ILE A 359 -0.35 -6.69 -19.94
N PRO A 360 0.33 -7.48 -19.08
CA PRO A 360 1.71 -7.17 -18.71
C PRO A 360 2.68 -7.26 -19.86
N GLU A 361 2.56 -8.26 -20.74
CA GLU A 361 3.45 -8.34 -21.90
C GLU A 361 3.35 -7.09 -22.77
N PHE A 362 2.13 -6.65 -23.09
CA PHE A 362 1.88 -5.47 -23.90
C PHE A 362 2.47 -4.20 -23.27
N LEU A 363 2.23 -3.97 -21.98
CA LEU A 363 2.71 -2.76 -21.30
C LEU A 363 4.25 -2.72 -21.21
N PHE A 364 4.88 -3.82 -20.78
CA PHE A 364 6.33 -3.86 -20.62
C PHE A 364 7.06 -3.95 -21.97
N SER A 365 6.50 -4.61 -22.98
CA SER A 365 7.06 -4.58 -24.34
C SER A 365 6.96 -3.20 -24.95
N SER A 366 5.82 -2.51 -24.80
CA SER A 366 5.64 -1.12 -25.27
C SER A 366 6.62 -0.17 -24.58
N PHE A 367 6.86 -0.37 -23.29
CA PHE A 367 7.88 0.38 -22.56
C PHE A 367 9.29 0.09 -23.10
N ASN A 368 9.68 -1.18 -23.19
CA ASN A 368 11.03 -1.60 -23.60
C ASN A 368 11.35 -1.31 -25.08
N LEU A 369 10.37 -1.36 -25.98
CA LEU A 369 10.58 -1.03 -27.40
C LEU A 369 10.87 0.44 -27.61
N ASN A 370 10.36 1.30 -26.72
CA ASN A 370 10.39 2.75 -26.87
C ASN A 370 11.49 3.45 -26.08
N ASN A 371 12.19 2.68 -25.24
CA ASN A 371 13.15 3.14 -24.24
C ASN A 371 14.43 2.28 -24.37
N GLY A 372 15.60 2.90 -24.49
CA GLY A 372 16.90 2.24 -24.56
C GLY A 372 17.31 1.49 -23.27
N LEU A 373 18.58 1.10 -23.17
CA LEU A 373 19.10 0.43 -21.96
C LEU A 373 19.20 1.37 -20.77
N LYS A 374 19.32 2.69 -21.01
CA LYS A 374 19.29 3.74 -20.00
C LYS A 374 18.23 4.76 -20.40
N ASN A 375 17.27 5.02 -19.51
CA ASN A 375 16.16 5.92 -19.80
C ASN A 375 15.85 6.87 -18.68
N ARG A 376 15.41 8.07 -19.08
CA ARG A 376 14.90 9.12 -18.21
C ARG A 376 13.50 9.50 -18.66
N ILE A 377 12.52 9.24 -17.80
CA ILE A 377 11.12 9.55 -18.05
C ILE A 377 10.65 10.55 -17.02
N ILE A 378 10.08 11.65 -17.48
CA ILE A 378 9.47 12.65 -16.60
C ILE A 378 7.96 12.48 -16.66
N ILE A 379 7.32 12.46 -15.48
CA ILE A 379 5.87 12.48 -15.34
C ILE A 379 5.49 13.79 -14.65
N ILE A 380 4.67 14.59 -15.32
CA ILE A 380 4.07 15.83 -14.81
C ILE A 380 2.62 15.54 -14.47
N PHE A 381 2.24 15.79 -13.23
CA PHE A 381 0.87 15.66 -12.74
C PHE A 381 0.15 16.99 -12.79
N THR A 382 -1.07 17.00 -13.33
CA THR A 382 -1.97 18.16 -13.30
C THR A 382 -3.26 17.86 -12.55
N ASP A 383 -3.95 18.86 -11.98
CA ASP A 383 -5.31 18.72 -11.45
C ASP A 383 -6.24 19.78 -12.04
N LEU A 384 -6.99 19.36 -13.07
CA LEU A 384 -7.92 20.21 -13.80
C LEU A 384 -9.38 20.03 -13.36
N HIS A 385 -9.63 19.37 -12.22
CA HIS A 385 -10.99 19.03 -11.76
C HIS A 385 -11.93 20.25 -11.65
N ASN A 386 -11.39 21.40 -11.23
CA ASN A 386 -12.19 22.60 -10.97
C ASN A 386 -12.53 23.41 -12.23
N HIS A 387 -12.02 22.99 -13.39
CA HIS A 387 -12.23 23.70 -14.65
C HIS A 387 -13.23 22.96 -15.54
N SER A 388 -14.15 23.71 -16.14
CA SER A 388 -15.12 23.15 -17.06
C SER A 388 -14.44 22.60 -18.33
N GLU A 389 -14.99 21.54 -18.94
CA GLU A 389 -14.43 21.04 -20.20
C GLU A 389 -14.46 22.07 -21.34
N ARG A 390 -15.34 23.09 -21.27
CA ARG A 390 -15.38 24.17 -22.25
C ARG A 390 -14.18 25.10 -22.07
N SER A 391 -13.92 25.57 -20.85
CA SER A 391 -12.75 26.39 -20.55
C SER A 391 -11.42 25.69 -20.84
N LEU A 392 -11.36 24.36 -20.70
CA LEU A 392 -10.16 23.56 -20.98
C LEU A 392 -9.83 23.43 -22.47
N LYS A 393 -10.80 23.62 -23.38
CA LYS A 393 -10.55 23.54 -24.82
C LYS A 393 -9.85 24.77 -25.38
N ASP A 394 -10.00 25.90 -24.69
CA ASP A 394 -9.48 27.20 -25.11
C ASP A 394 -8.14 27.53 -24.41
N ILE A 395 -7.62 26.61 -23.60
CA ILE A 395 -6.35 26.78 -22.88
C ILE A 395 -5.21 26.27 -23.75
N ASP A 396 -4.26 27.17 -24.03
CA ASP A 396 -3.05 26.86 -24.79
C ASP A 396 -2.07 25.96 -24.00
N ASN A 397 -2.03 26.10 -22.66
CA ASN A 397 -1.16 25.30 -21.81
C ASN A 397 -1.85 24.79 -20.53
N PRO A 398 -2.28 23.52 -20.48
CA PRO A 398 -2.96 22.92 -19.33
C PRO A 398 -2.04 22.75 -18.11
N ILE A 399 -0.72 22.72 -18.30
CA ILE A 399 0.25 22.59 -17.21
C ILE A 399 0.29 23.88 -16.38
N GLU A 400 0.29 25.04 -17.03
CA GLU A 400 0.30 26.34 -16.35
C GLU A 400 -0.87 26.48 -15.38
N LEU A 401 -2.04 25.99 -15.79
CA LEU A 401 -3.27 26.08 -15.02
C LEU A 401 -3.35 25.04 -13.88
N GLY A 402 -2.87 23.82 -14.15
CA GLY A 402 -3.15 22.66 -13.32
C GLY A 402 -1.95 22.01 -12.66
N PHE A 403 -0.73 22.52 -12.80
CA PHE A 403 0.48 21.86 -12.30
C PHE A 403 0.40 21.54 -10.80
N THR A 404 0.71 20.29 -10.44
CA THR A 404 0.74 19.83 -9.04
C THR A 404 2.12 19.31 -8.66
N GLU A 405 2.58 18.25 -9.33
CA GLU A 405 3.82 17.54 -8.98
C GLU A 405 4.54 17.07 -10.24
N ALA A 406 5.86 16.88 -10.15
CA ALA A 406 6.63 16.22 -11.20
C ALA A 406 7.68 15.26 -10.65
N VAL A 407 7.83 14.13 -11.32
CA VAL A 407 8.76 13.06 -10.95
C VAL A 407 9.59 12.64 -12.16
N LEU A 408 10.90 12.53 -11.96
CA LEU A 408 11.85 11.93 -12.88
C LEU A 408 12.10 10.47 -12.47
N LEU A 409 11.87 9.56 -13.40
CA LEU A 409 12.16 8.13 -13.28
C LEU A 409 13.40 7.82 -14.13
N GLU A 410 14.44 7.30 -13.48
CA GLU A 410 15.61 6.78 -14.18
C GLU A 410 15.60 5.26 -14.16
N SER A 411 15.91 4.66 -15.31
CA SER A 411 16.05 3.22 -15.44
C SER A 411 17.33 2.85 -16.17
N GLU A 412 17.95 1.76 -15.74
CA GLU A 412 19.15 1.20 -16.36
C GLU A 412 19.05 -0.33 -16.41
N ASN A 413 19.37 -0.93 -17.56
CA ASN A 413 19.36 -2.37 -17.79
C ASN A 413 18.05 -3.04 -17.32
N ARG A 414 16.91 -2.41 -17.64
CA ARG A 414 15.54 -2.86 -17.27
C ARG A 414 15.27 -2.89 -15.76
N LYS A 415 15.97 -2.06 -15.00
CA LYS A 415 15.70 -1.83 -13.58
C LYS A 415 15.39 -0.35 -13.36
N LEU A 416 14.42 -0.05 -12.49
CA LEU A 416 14.16 1.30 -12.02
C LEU A 416 15.24 1.65 -10.98
N THR A 417 16.11 2.60 -11.31
CA THR A 417 17.31 2.91 -10.52
C THR A 417 17.23 4.19 -9.74
N ASN A 418 16.38 5.16 -10.14
CA ASN A 418 16.10 6.36 -9.35
C ASN A 418 14.65 6.85 -9.56
N ILE A 419 14.07 7.45 -8.51
CA ILE A 419 12.81 8.20 -8.53
C ILE A 419 13.10 9.54 -7.85
N ILE A 420 13.06 10.65 -8.61
CA ILE A 420 13.49 11.97 -8.14
C ILE A 420 12.33 12.94 -8.30
N SER A 421 11.97 13.65 -7.22
CA SER A 421 11.02 14.76 -7.34
C SER A 421 11.69 15.95 -8.02
N ILE A 422 11.07 16.46 -9.09
CA ILE A 422 11.57 17.62 -9.85
C ILE A 422 10.51 18.73 -9.91
N THR A 423 9.57 18.72 -8.96
CA THR A 423 8.42 19.61 -8.90
C THR A 423 8.82 21.09 -9.01
N GLU A 424 9.77 21.55 -8.18
CA GLU A 424 10.22 22.95 -8.21
C GLU A 424 10.85 23.34 -9.55
N LYS A 425 11.61 22.43 -10.17
CA LYS A 425 12.24 22.66 -11.48
C LYS A 425 11.24 22.73 -12.61
N VAL A 426 10.19 21.91 -12.60
CA VAL A 426 9.13 21.98 -13.60
C VAL A 426 8.25 23.22 -13.39
N LYS A 427 8.04 23.63 -12.14
CA LYS A 427 7.26 24.82 -11.79
C LYS A 427 7.81 26.10 -12.43
N GLU A 428 9.15 26.25 -12.47
CA GLU A 428 9.86 27.35 -13.16
C GLU A 428 9.48 27.46 -14.66
N PHE A 429 9.06 26.36 -15.28
CA PHE A 429 8.75 26.24 -16.71
C PHE A 429 7.28 25.88 -16.99
N SER A 430 6.41 25.97 -15.98
CA SER A 430 5.01 25.52 -16.07
C SER A 430 4.19 26.25 -17.13
N ASN A 431 4.58 27.48 -17.49
CA ASN A 431 4.00 28.27 -18.58
C ASN A 431 4.44 27.84 -19.99
N LEU A 432 5.37 26.89 -20.12
CA LEU A 432 5.87 26.40 -21.40
C LEU A 432 5.18 25.08 -21.83
N ASP A 433 5.20 24.81 -23.14
CA ASP A 433 4.73 23.52 -23.67
C ASP A 433 5.67 22.35 -23.30
N LEU A 434 5.20 21.10 -23.42
CA LEU A 434 6.00 19.91 -23.08
C LEU A 434 7.34 19.87 -23.82
N LYS A 435 7.39 20.38 -25.06
CA LYS A 435 8.60 20.41 -25.87
C LYS A 435 9.66 21.32 -25.24
N ARG A 436 9.29 22.56 -24.91
CA ARG A 436 10.20 23.52 -24.29
C ARG A 436 10.56 23.13 -22.86
N ILE A 437 9.61 22.61 -22.08
CA ILE A 437 9.89 22.03 -20.75
C ILE A 437 10.96 20.94 -20.88
N ARG A 438 10.79 19.98 -21.80
CA ARG A 438 11.78 18.93 -22.04
C ARG A 438 13.13 19.52 -22.42
N SER A 439 13.19 20.47 -23.34
CA SER A 439 14.46 21.10 -23.74
C SER A 439 15.19 21.75 -22.56
N LYS A 440 14.46 22.44 -21.67
CA LYS A 440 15.03 23.06 -20.47
C LYS A 440 15.49 22.04 -19.43
N LEU A 441 14.70 21.01 -19.19
CA LEU A 441 15.07 19.95 -18.26
C LEU A 441 16.23 19.10 -18.79
N MET A 442 16.40 18.99 -20.12
CA MET A 442 17.55 18.30 -20.71
C MET A 442 18.88 18.98 -20.40
N GLU A 443 18.89 20.31 -20.24
CA GLU A 443 20.08 21.06 -19.82
C GLU A 443 20.52 20.68 -18.40
N GLN A 444 19.58 20.31 -17.53
CA GLN A 444 19.84 20.00 -16.11
C GLN A 444 20.03 18.51 -15.85
N PHE A 445 19.17 17.68 -16.42
CA PHE A 445 19.07 16.24 -16.14
C PHE A 445 19.59 15.37 -17.29
N GLY A 446 20.21 15.96 -18.31
CA GLY A 446 20.69 15.25 -19.50
C GLY A 446 19.56 14.74 -20.41
N TYR A 447 19.85 13.78 -21.29
CA TYR A 447 18.87 13.32 -22.27
C TYR A 447 17.61 12.72 -21.62
N ILE A 448 16.44 13.27 -21.93
CA ILE A 448 15.12 12.80 -21.45
C ILE A 448 14.43 12.07 -22.61
N ASP A 449 14.12 10.79 -22.43
CA ASP A 449 13.50 9.94 -23.44
C ASP A 449 12.03 10.28 -23.66
N LEU A 450 11.33 10.55 -22.55
CA LEU A 450 9.89 10.74 -22.55
C LEU A 450 9.48 11.72 -21.46
N LEU A 451 8.55 12.61 -21.80
CA LEU A 451 7.89 13.50 -20.87
C LEU A 451 6.38 13.31 -21.03
N ILE A 452 5.73 12.87 -19.94
CA ILE A 452 4.31 12.53 -19.87
C ILE A 452 3.62 13.57 -19.00
N SER A 453 2.59 14.22 -19.51
CA SER A 453 1.65 15.01 -18.72
C SER A 453 0.38 14.18 -18.49
N ILE A 454 -0.03 14.02 -17.24
CA ILE A 454 -1.24 13.28 -16.89
C ILE A 454 -2.02 13.98 -15.78
N ASP A 455 -3.32 14.08 -15.99
CA ASP A 455 -4.24 14.69 -15.03
C ASP A 455 -4.64 13.69 -13.93
N ILE A 456 -4.56 14.13 -12.66
CA ILE A 456 -4.90 13.36 -11.46
C ILE A 456 -6.39 12.99 -11.49
N HIS A 457 -7.26 13.87 -12.01
CA HIS A 457 -8.67 13.55 -12.14
C HIS A 457 -8.93 12.45 -13.18
N LEU A 458 -8.16 12.39 -14.27
CA LEU A 458 -8.15 11.25 -15.19
C LEU A 458 -7.76 9.95 -14.48
N LEU A 459 -6.65 9.95 -13.72
CA LEU A 459 -6.21 8.77 -12.96
C LEU A 459 -7.26 8.31 -11.95
N ARG A 460 -7.88 9.24 -11.22
CA ARG A 460 -8.98 8.96 -10.29
C ARG A 460 -10.17 8.32 -11.02
N LYS A 461 -10.52 8.80 -12.21
CA LYS A 461 -11.60 8.21 -13.03
C LYS A 461 -11.23 6.83 -13.59
N VAL A 462 -9.95 6.56 -13.81
CA VAL A 462 -9.47 5.21 -14.14
C VAL A 462 -9.67 4.28 -12.96
N ILE A 463 -9.19 4.66 -11.77
CA ILE A 463 -9.34 3.85 -10.55
C ILE A 463 -10.83 3.62 -10.24
N GLU A 464 -11.65 4.67 -10.30
CA GLU A 464 -13.09 4.57 -10.07
C GLU A 464 -13.74 3.59 -11.06
N ASN A 465 -13.56 3.76 -12.37
CA ASN A 465 -14.32 3.02 -13.37
C ASN A 465 -13.74 1.64 -13.70
N TYR A 466 -12.44 1.44 -13.54
CA TYR A 466 -11.73 0.21 -13.94
C TYR A 466 -11.14 -0.59 -12.79
N ILE A 467 -11.10 -0.08 -11.55
CA ILE A 467 -10.62 -0.86 -10.40
C ILE A 467 -11.78 -1.08 -9.44
N ILE A 468 -12.32 0.00 -8.86
CA ILE A 468 -13.36 -0.08 -7.83
C ILE A 468 -14.70 -0.50 -8.44
N LYS A 469 -15.16 0.24 -9.44
CA LYS A 469 -16.40 -0.04 -10.18
C LYS A 469 -16.16 -0.87 -11.42
N PHE A 470 -15.06 -1.63 -11.47
CA PHE A 470 -14.78 -2.54 -12.59
C PHE A 470 -15.99 -3.43 -12.88
N ASN A 471 -16.63 -3.94 -11.83
CA ASN A 471 -17.79 -4.82 -11.93
C ASN A 471 -19.12 -4.07 -12.17
N SER A 472 -19.17 -2.74 -12.08
CA SER A 472 -20.39 -2.01 -12.43
C SER A 472 -20.62 -2.03 -13.95
N PHE A 473 -21.88 -2.17 -14.36
CA PHE A 473 -22.31 -2.01 -15.75
C PHE A 473 -22.38 -0.52 -16.13
N ASN A 474 -21.24 0.17 -16.10
CA ASN A 474 -21.15 1.58 -16.49
C ASN A 474 -20.19 1.75 -17.67
N ILE A 475 -20.50 1.10 -18.79
CA ILE A 475 -19.65 1.11 -20.00
C ILE A 475 -19.55 2.51 -20.59
N LEU A 476 -20.61 3.32 -20.50
CA LEU A 476 -20.55 4.72 -20.91
C LEU A 476 -19.52 5.50 -20.09
N SER A 477 -19.44 5.32 -18.77
CA SER A 477 -18.40 5.95 -17.95
C SER A 477 -16.99 5.49 -18.33
N LYS A 478 -16.81 4.20 -18.61
CA LYS A 478 -15.53 3.61 -19.07
C LYS A 478 -15.11 4.21 -20.41
N ILE A 479 -16.02 4.25 -21.39
CA ILE A 479 -15.79 4.88 -22.70
C ILE A 479 -15.50 6.38 -22.52
N ARG A 480 -16.21 7.09 -21.65
CA ARG A 480 -15.92 8.51 -21.36
C ARG A 480 -14.52 8.70 -20.78
N THR A 481 -14.09 7.86 -19.84
CA THR A 481 -12.72 7.87 -19.31
C THR A 481 -11.69 7.60 -20.41
N LEU A 482 -11.92 6.62 -21.29
CA LEU A 482 -11.04 6.41 -22.47
C LEU A 482 -11.01 7.61 -23.40
N GLY A 483 -12.16 8.29 -23.58
CA GLY A 483 -12.24 9.53 -24.35
C GLY A 483 -11.40 10.66 -23.75
N LYS A 484 -11.17 10.67 -22.43
CA LYS A 484 -10.31 11.65 -21.76
C LYS A 484 -8.83 11.44 -22.08
N PHE A 485 -8.35 10.21 -22.19
CA PHE A 485 -6.96 9.92 -22.62
C PHE A 485 -6.61 10.45 -24.02
N LYS A 486 -7.60 10.81 -24.82
CA LYS A 486 -7.39 11.37 -26.15
C LYS A 486 -7.24 12.89 -26.16
N LYS A 487 -7.59 13.56 -25.06
CA LYS A 487 -7.58 15.02 -24.94
C LYS A 487 -6.24 15.43 -24.36
N ASP A 488 -5.50 16.29 -25.07
CA ASP A 488 -4.13 16.68 -24.73
C ASP A 488 -4.04 17.32 -23.33
N TYR A 489 -5.08 18.02 -22.88
CA TYR A 489 -5.12 18.59 -21.54
C TYR A 489 -5.27 17.58 -20.41
N TYR A 490 -5.75 16.36 -20.67
CA TYR A 490 -5.80 15.30 -19.65
C TYR A 490 -4.64 14.32 -19.75
N PHE A 491 -4.10 14.11 -20.96
CA PHE A 491 -3.00 13.20 -21.19
C PHE A 491 -2.23 13.60 -22.45
N ASP A 492 -0.96 13.93 -22.29
CA ASP A 492 -0.07 14.23 -23.40
C ASP A 492 1.33 13.67 -23.19
N VAL A 493 2.02 13.38 -24.29
CA VAL A 493 3.32 12.70 -24.30
C VAL A 493 4.22 13.32 -25.34
N TYR A 494 5.42 13.71 -24.92
CA TYR A 494 6.46 14.27 -25.78
C TYR A 494 7.80 13.53 -25.61
N PRO A 495 8.53 13.21 -26.70
CA PRO A 495 8.10 13.28 -28.10
C PRO A 495 6.93 12.34 -28.38
N THR A 496 5.98 12.76 -29.20
CA THR A 496 4.76 11.98 -29.46
C THR A 496 5.08 10.69 -30.19
N LYS A 497 4.92 9.56 -29.51
CA LYS A 497 5.15 8.21 -30.04
C LYS A 497 4.01 7.77 -30.99
N PRO A 498 4.27 6.89 -31.98
CA PRO A 498 3.25 6.41 -32.92
C PRO A 498 2.02 5.79 -32.25
N GLU A 499 2.21 5.07 -31.16
CA GLU A 499 1.16 4.41 -30.38
C GLU A 499 0.22 5.44 -29.74
N ILE A 500 0.78 6.56 -29.25
CA ILE A 500 0.00 7.67 -28.67
C ILE A 500 -0.79 8.38 -29.77
N LYS A 501 -0.18 8.66 -30.94
CA LYS A 501 -0.90 9.21 -32.10
C LYS A 501 -2.04 8.30 -32.52
N TYR A 502 -1.79 7.00 -32.54
CA TYR A 502 -2.80 5.99 -32.87
C TYR A 502 -3.98 6.04 -31.89
N ILE A 503 -3.71 6.12 -30.58
CA ILE A 503 -4.74 6.25 -29.53
C ILE A 503 -5.57 7.54 -29.71
N LYS A 504 -4.91 8.67 -29.96
CA LYS A 504 -5.57 9.98 -30.17
C LYS A 504 -6.43 10.01 -31.44
N ASN A 505 -5.99 9.35 -32.51
CA ASN A 505 -6.69 9.36 -33.80
C ASN A 505 -7.81 8.31 -33.93
N THR A 506 -7.75 7.23 -33.15
CA THR A 506 -8.76 6.15 -33.23
C THR A 506 -10.04 6.53 -32.48
N GLY A 507 -11.22 6.32 -33.07
CA GLY A 507 -12.51 6.58 -32.40
C GLY A 507 -12.62 5.80 -31.08
N THR A 508 -13.14 6.42 -30.01
CA THR A 508 -13.10 5.86 -28.64
C THR A 508 -13.76 4.48 -28.55
N PHE A 509 -14.86 4.26 -29.28
CA PHE A 509 -15.52 2.97 -29.34
C PHE A 509 -14.66 1.90 -30.05
N SER A 510 -14.02 2.27 -31.16
CA SER A 510 -13.09 1.38 -31.89
C SER A 510 -11.88 1.03 -31.03
N LEU A 511 -11.35 2.01 -30.31
CA LEU A 511 -10.25 1.85 -29.36
C LEU A 511 -10.64 0.90 -28.22
N ALA A 512 -11.80 1.09 -27.60
CA ALA A 512 -12.33 0.17 -26.59
C ALA A 512 -12.44 -1.26 -27.14
N LYS A 513 -13.02 -1.44 -28.34
CA LYS A 513 -13.16 -2.74 -28.99
C LYS A 513 -11.80 -3.42 -29.25
N ARG A 514 -10.79 -2.66 -29.67
CA ARG A 514 -9.43 -3.18 -29.93
C ARG A 514 -8.71 -3.55 -28.63
N PHE A 515 -8.74 -2.69 -27.61
CA PHE A 515 -8.13 -2.99 -26.31
C PHE A 515 -8.78 -4.19 -25.63
N LEU A 516 -10.10 -4.33 -25.71
CA LEU A 516 -10.79 -5.52 -25.19
C LEU A 516 -10.24 -6.81 -25.78
N SER A 517 -9.77 -6.79 -27.03
CA SER A 517 -9.24 -7.98 -27.69
C SER A 517 -7.84 -8.40 -27.24
N ILE A 518 -7.11 -7.51 -26.56
CA ILE A 518 -5.82 -7.75 -25.89
C ILE A 518 -6.07 -8.07 -24.39
N PHE A 519 -7.11 -7.47 -23.82
CA PHE A 519 -7.42 -7.60 -22.41
C PHE A 519 -8.23 -8.85 -22.09
N ILE A 520 -8.68 -9.60 -23.10
CA ILE A 520 -9.52 -10.78 -22.96
C ILE A 520 -8.91 -11.94 -23.71
N ASP A 521 -8.56 -13.00 -22.97
CA ASP A 521 -8.13 -14.26 -23.57
C ASP A 521 -9.25 -14.80 -24.47
N ARG A 522 -8.92 -14.96 -25.76
CA ARG A 522 -9.87 -15.46 -26.77
C ARG A 522 -10.12 -16.96 -26.65
N HIS A 523 -9.21 -17.71 -26.03
CA HIS A 523 -9.30 -19.16 -25.92
C HIS A 523 -10.16 -19.59 -24.72
N LEU A 524 -11.27 -20.27 -25.02
CA LEU A 524 -12.00 -21.12 -24.09
C LEU A 524 -11.33 -22.50 -24.11
N PHE A 525 -10.80 -22.92 -22.97
CA PHE A 525 -10.78 -24.34 -22.61
C PHE A 525 -11.58 -24.48 -21.32
#